data_AF-A0AAU1NF01-F1
#
_entry.id   AF-A0AAU1NF01-F1
#
_cell.length_a   1.000
_cell.length_b   1.000
_cell.length_c   1.000
_cell.angle_alpha   90.00
_cell.angle_beta   90.00
_cell.angle_gamma   90.00
#
_symmetry.space_group_name_H-M   'P 1'
#
loop_
_entity.id
_entity.type
_entity.pdbx_description
1 polymer ?
#
loop_
_entity_poly.entity_id
_entity_poly.type
_entity_poly.pdbx_seq_one_letter_code
_entity_poly.pdbx_strand_id
1 'polypeptide(L)'
;MIRIVSTLRLEQLEYDSRAAREHVREVTGSANEAFGEHIRELYVTTDRAERAEATTSEVGAILKRAMEELAAAQQELLLKDIEIRRLREELESEPTEGEALTVLLHYGEPHSIYASREEAHADVAVHGKPADLVWGPRGERSARECEWSCEPFIYDAAANGFRRAFMPAPEPVGGAA
;
A
#
# COMPACT_ATOMS: atom_id res chain seq x y z
N MET A 1 72.43 -32.62 66.26
CA MET A 1 73.36 -32.04 65.25
C MET A 1 73.02 -30.57 65.13
N ILE A 2 73.81 -29.68 65.74
CA ILE A 2 73.55 -28.23 65.73
C ILE A 2 74.34 -27.64 64.55
N ARG A 3 73.65 -27.12 63.53
CA ARG A 3 74.30 -26.41 62.42
C ARG A 3 74.59 -24.99 62.88
N ILE A 4 75.87 -24.66 63.05
CA ILE A 4 76.31 -23.28 63.30
C ILE A 4 76.21 -22.53 61.97
N VAL A 5 75.24 -21.62 61.87
CA VAL A 5 75.07 -20.76 60.70
C VAL A 5 75.93 -19.52 60.91
N SER A 6 76.75 -19.17 59.92
CA SER A 6 77.52 -17.93 59.97
C SER A 6 76.61 -16.72 59.85
N THR A 7 76.98 -15.61 60.49
CA THR A 7 76.28 -14.32 60.37
C THR A 7 76.13 -13.90 58.90
N LEU A 8 77.18 -14.08 58.10
CA LEU A 8 77.18 -13.85 56.66
C LEU A 8 76.04 -14.59 55.92
N ARG A 9 75.74 -15.84 56.33
CA ARG A 9 74.70 -16.64 55.67
C ARG A 9 73.29 -16.17 56.04
N LEU A 10 73.10 -15.64 57.24
CA LEU A 10 71.83 -15.03 57.65
C LEU A 10 71.59 -13.71 56.90
N GLU A 11 72.61 -12.85 56.78
CA GLU A 11 72.54 -11.60 56.02
C GLU A 11 72.19 -11.86 54.55
N GLN A 12 72.81 -12.88 53.93
CA GLN A 12 72.49 -13.29 52.56
C GLN A 12 71.03 -13.74 52.40
N LEU A 13 70.52 -14.56 53.34
CA LEU A 13 69.14 -15.03 53.29
C LEU A 13 68.12 -13.90 53.50
N GLU A 14 68.44 -12.92 54.35
CA GLU A 14 67.61 -11.73 54.53
C GLU A 14 67.62 -10.81 53.30
N TYR A 15 68.75 -10.70 52.63
CA TYR A 15 68.86 -10.00 51.36
C TYR A 15 68.03 -10.71 50.27
N ASP A 16 68.24 -12.01 50.07
CA ASP A 16 67.51 -12.81 49.08
C ASP A 16 65.99 -12.79 49.34
N SER A 17 65.57 -12.85 50.60
CA SER A 17 64.16 -12.75 51.01
C SER A 17 63.55 -11.38 50.68
N ARG A 18 64.31 -10.29 50.89
CA ARG A 18 63.88 -8.94 50.50
C ARG A 18 63.77 -8.80 48.98
N ALA A 19 64.80 -9.23 48.25
CA ALA A 19 64.81 -9.20 46.80
C ALA A 19 63.67 -10.03 46.20
N ALA A 20 63.39 -11.22 46.75
CA ALA A 20 62.27 -12.05 46.31
C ALA A 20 60.90 -11.38 46.56
N ARG A 21 60.73 -10.70 47.70
CA ARG A 21 59.49 -9.96 48.01
C ARG A 21 59.29 -8.76 47.09
N GLU A 22 60.36 -8.04 46.78
CA GLU A 22 60.32 -6.91 45.83
C GLU A 22 59.97 -7.41 44.42
N HIS A 23 60.63 -8.47 43.96
CA HIS A 23 60.33 -9.08 42.67
C HIS A 23 58.87 -9.56 42.57
N VAL A 24 58.34 -10.21 43.61
CA VAL A 24 56.93 -10.63 43.63
C VAL A 24 55.98 -9.42 43.57
N ARG A 25 56.30 -8.32 44.25
CA ARG A 25 55.49 -7.09 44.17
C ARG A 25 55.52 -6.48 42.77
N GLU A 26 56.68 -6.40 42.14
CA GLU A 26 56.81 -5.90 40.77
C GLU A 26 56.03 -6.75 39.77
N VAL A 27 56.21 -8.07 39.83
CA VAL A 27 55.50 -9.03 38.97
C VAL A 27 53.98 -8.93 39.19
N THR A 28 53.54 -8.81 40.44
CA THR A 28 52.10 -8.68 40.75
C THR A 28 51.55 -7.34 40.29
N GLY A 29 52.31 -6.25 40.43
CA GLY A 29 51.93 -4.93 39.94
C GLY A 29 51.77 -4.91 38.43
N SER A 30 52.77 -5.40 37.71
CA SER A 30 52.75 -5.51 36.24
C SER A 30 51.62 -6.42 35.75
N ALA A 31 51.40 -7.57 36.42
CA ALA A 31 50.31 -8.47 36.07
C ALA A 31 48.93 -7.82 36.28
N ASN A 32 48.74 -7.09 37.38
CA ASN A 32 47.48 -6.38 37.66
C ASN A 32 47.24 -5.24 36.66
N GLU A 33 48.29 -4.54 36.24
CA GLU A 33 48.20 -3.49 35.23
C GLU A 33 47.81 -4.06 33.86
N ALA A 34 48.50 -5.11 33.41
CA ALA A 34 48.17 -5.81 32.17
C ALA A 34 46.75 -6.40 32.19
N PHE A 35 46.34 -6.97 33.33
CA PHE A 35 44.97 -7.45 33.51
C PHE A 35 43.95 -6.30 33.42
N GLY A 36 44.24 -5.15 34.05
CA GLY A 36 43.39 -3.96 33.98
C GLY A 36 43.30 -3.37 32.57
N GLU A 37 44.36 -3.43 31.77
CA GLU A 37 44.33 -3.07 30.35
C GLU A 37 43.48 -4.04 29.54
N HIS A 38 43.67 -5.35 29.75
CA HIS A 38 42.91 -6.37 29.02
C HIS A 38 41.40 -6.28 29.31
N ILE A 39 41.00 -6.05 30.56
CA ILE A 39 39.60 -5.85 30.91
C ILE A 39 39.01 -4.63 30.19
N ARG A 40 39.75 -3.51 30.13
CA ARG A 40 39.31 -2.30 29.40
C ARG A 40 39.15 -2.58 27.90
N GLU A 41 40.08 -3.31 27.29
CA GLU A 41 40.01 -3.70 25.89
C GLU A 41 38.81 -4.62 25.61
N LEU A 42 38.56 -5.61 26.49
CA LEU A 42 37.39 -6.48 26.40
C LEU A 42 36.08 -5.69 26.48
N TYR A 43 35.99 -4.70 27.36
CA TYR A 43 34.81 -3.85 27.44
C TYR A 43 34.58 -3.07 26.13
N VAL A 44 35.62 -2.44 25.59
CA VAL A 44 35.51 -1.67 24.33
C VAL A 44 35.11 -2.56 23.15
N THR A 45 35.69 -3.75 23.05
CA THR A 45 35.38 -4.69 21.97
C THR A 45 33.98 -5.27 22.09
N THR A 46 33.54 -5.62 23.31
CA THR A 46 32.18 -6.12 23.57
C THR A 46 31.13 -5.06 23.26
N ASP A 47 31.32 -3.83 23.76
CA ASP A 47 30.44 -2.69 23.53
C ASP A 47 30.38 -2.30 22.03
N ARG A 48 31.47 -2.50 21.27
CA ARG A 48 31.44 -2.34 19.81
C ARG A 48 30.63 -3.46 19.14
N ALA A 49 30.78 -4.70 19.58
CA ALA A 49 30.05 -5.85 19.03
C ALA A 49 28.54 -5.72 19.28
N GLU A 50 28.13 -5.36 20.50
CA GLU A 50 26.72 -5.15 20.87
C GLU A 50 26.06 -4.07 20.00
N ARG A 51 26.75 -2.93 19.78
CA ARG A 51 26.23 -1.89 18.88
C ARG A 51 26.10 -2.38 17.44
N ALA A 52 27.08 -3.14 16.94
CA ALA A 52 27.03 -3.67 15.59
C ALA A 52 25.86 -4.66 15.41
N GLU A 53 25.58 -5.49 16.42
CA GLU A 53 24.43 -6.40 16.43
C GLU A 53 23.10 -5.65 16.45
N ALA A 54 23.00 -4.61 17.28
CA ALA A 54 21.83 -3.73 17.33
C ALA A 54 21.57 -3.06 15.97
N THR A 55 22.60 -2.47 15.35
CA THR A 55 22.48 -1.87 14.01
C THR A 55 22.08 -2.91 12.96
N THR A 56 22.64 -4.12 13.02
CA THR A 56 22.28 -5.20 12.08
C THR A 56 20.81 -5.61 12.23
N SER A 57 20.31 -5.66 13.47
CA SER A 57 18.91 -5.95 13.77
C SER A 57 17.97 -4.86 13.25
N GLU A 58 18.33 -3.59 13.43
CA GLU A 58 17.57 -2.44 12.90
C GLU A 58 17.50 -2.46 11.38
N VAL A 59 18.65 -2.66 10.71
CA VAL A 59 18.71 -2.76 9.24
C VAL A 59 17.89 -3.96 8.74
N GLY A 60 17.95 -5.10 9.45
CA GLY A 60 17.14 -6.27 9.14
C GLY A 60 15.64 -5.99 9.21
N ALA A 61 15.20 -5.23 10.22
CA ALA A 61 13.81 -4.82 10.37
C ALA A 61 13.36 -3.85 9.25
N ILE A 62 14.20 -2.88 8.90
CA ILE A 62 13.92 -1.95 7.79
C ILE A 62 13.81 -2.71 6.47
N LEU A 63 14.75 -3.62 6.19
CA LEU A 63 14.75 -4.41 4.96
C LEU A 63 13.50 -5.29 4.87
N LYS A 64 13.12 -5.96 5.95
CA LYS A 64 11.90 -6.77 6.00
C LYS A 64 10.67 -5.94 5.65
N ARG A 65 10.52 -4.77 6.28
CA ARG A 65 9.40 -3.87 5.99
C ARG A 65 9.41 -3.38 4.54
N ALA A 66 10.57 -3.00 4.01
CA ALA A 66 10.69 -2.57 2.62
C ALA A 66 10.31 -3.70 1.64
N MET A 67 10.64 -4.95 1.94
CA MET A 67 10.23 -6.11 1.14
C MET A 67 8.71 -6.34 1.20
N GLU A 68 8.09 -6.19 2.37
CA GLU A 68 6.63 -6.29 2.54
C GLU A 68 5.91 -5.19 1.75
N GLU A 69 6.38 -3.94 1.84
CA GLU A 69 5.83 -2.80 1.09
C GLU A 69 6.01 -2.98 -0.43
N LEU A 70 7.16 -3.49 -0.88
CA LEU A 70 7.41 -3.79 -2.30
C LEU A 70 6.47 -4.89 -2.81
N ALA A 71 6.27 -5.96 -2.04
CA ALA A 71 5.38 -7.05 -2.42
C ALA A 71 3.92 -6.56 -2.55
N ALA A 72 3.47 -5.73 -1.62
CA ALA A 72 2.14 -5.12 -1.67
C ALA A 72 1.97 -4.22 -2.90
N ALA A 73 2.95 -3.37 -3.20
CA ALA A 73 2.94 -2.50 -4.38
C ALA A 73 2.93 -3.31 -5.69
N GLN A 74 3.71 -4.41 -5.76
CA GLN A 74 3.71 -5.30 -6.92
C GLN A 74 2.36 -5.98 -7.12
N GLN A 75 1.71 -6.42 -6.05
CA GLN A 75 0.37 -7.00 -6.12
C GLN A 75 -0.66 -5.96 -6.61
N GLU A 76 -0.59 -4.73 -6.12
CA GLU A 76 -1.47 -3.65 -6.56
C GLU A 76 -1.28 -3.34 -8.04
N LEU A 77 -0.03 -3.28 -8.53
CA LEU A 77 0.27 -3.07 -9.94
C LEU A 77 -0.31 -4.20 -10.82
N LEU A 78 -0.18 -5.46 -10.40
CA LEU A 78 -0.76 -6.59 -11.14
C LEU A 78 -2.28 -6.49 -11.24
N LEU A 79 -2.95 -6.12 -10.14
CA LEU A 79 -4.40 -5.92 -10.16
C LEU A 79 -4.81 -4.77 -11.09
N LYS A 80 -4.06 -3.66 -11.07
CA LYS A 80 -4.30 -2.53 -11.98
C LYS A 80 -4.06 -2.91 -13.43
N ASP A 81 -3.03 -3.69 -13.74
CA ASP A 81 -2.76 -4.13 -15.11
C ASP A 81 -3.86 -5.04 -15.66
N ILE A 82 -4.40 -5.92 -14.81
CA ILE A 82 -5.56 -6.77 -15.16
C ILE A 82 -6.79 -5.90 -15.44
N GLU A 83 -7.07 -4.91 -14.58
CA GLU A 83 -8.21 -4.02 -14.77
C GLU A 83 -8.07 -3.13 -16.01
N ILE A 84 -6.87 -2.60 -16.26
CA ILE A 84 -6.58 -1.83 -17.49
C ILE A 84 -6.80 -2.71 -18.72
N ARG A 85 -6.39 -3.98 -18.68
CA ARG A 85 -6.64 -4.92 -19.78
C ARG A 85 -8.13 -5.15 -19.99
N ARG A 86 -8.88 -5.41 -18.92
CA ARG A 86 -10.35 -5.58 -18.97
C ARG A 86 -11.03 -4.36 -19.57
N LEU A 87 -10.67 -3.16 -19.11
CA LEU A 87 -11.24 -1.90 -19.60
C LEU A 87 -10.87 -1.64 -21.07
N ARG A 88 -9.68 -2.04 -21.51
CA ARG A 88 -9.30 -1.96 -22.93
C ARG A 88 -10.10 -2.93 -23.79
N GLU A 89 -10.29 -4.16 -23.34
CA GLU A 89 -11.13 -5.15 -24.03
C GLU A 89 -12.58 -4.67 -24.12
N GLU A 90 -13.10 -4.05 -23.06
CA GLU A 90 -14.42 -3.42 -23.04
C GLU A 90 -14.50 -2.25 -24.03
N LEU A 91 -13.49 -1.37 -24.07
CA LEU A 91 -13.46 -0.24 -24.99
C LEU A 91 -13.27 -0.65 -26.46
N GLU A 92 -12.52 -1.72 -26.72
CA GLU A 92 -12.33 -2.29 -28.05
C GLU A 92 -13.51 -3.15 -28.52
N SER A 93 -14.39 -3.54 -27.60
CA SER A 93 -15.58 -4.33 -27.96
C SER A 93 -16.52 -3.53 -28.84
N GLU A 94 -16.94 -4.13 -29.95
CA GLU A 94 -17.94 -3.54 -30.83
C GLU A 94 -19.31 -3.58 -30.15
N PRO A 95 -20.15 -2.54 -30.31
CA PRO A 95 -21.51 -2.57 -29.82
C PRO A 95 -22.27 -3.78 -30.37
N THR A 96 -23.05 -4.44 -29.51
CA THR A 96 -23.80 -5.63 -29.91
C THR A 96 -25.15 -5.23 -30.51
N GLU A 97 -25.64 -5.94 -31.53
CA GLU A 97 -26.99 -5.73 -32.07
C GLU A 97 -28.03 -5.73 -30.93
N GLY A 98 -28.85 -4.68 -30.86
CA GLY A 98 -29.85 -4.54 -29.79
C GLY A 98 -29.34 -3.87 -28.52
N GLU A 99 -28.04 -3.58 -28.39
CA GLU A 99 -27.48 -2.84 -27.27
C GLU A 99 -28.13 -1.45 -27.16
N ALA A 100 -28.57 -1.09 -25.96
CA ALA A 100 -29.31 0.13 -25.72
C ALA A 100 -28.46 1.17 -25.00
N LEU A 101 -28.53 2.42 -25.46
CA LEU A 101 -28.01 3.59 -24.76
C LEU A 101 -29.15 4.56 -24.47
N THR A 102 -28.99 5.37 -23.44
CA THR A 102 -29.95 6.42 -23.09
C THR A 102 -29.35 7.79 -23.33
N VAL A 103 -30.01 8.60 -24.17
CA VAL A 103 -29.65 10.01 -24.36
C VAL A 103 -30.47 10.85 -23.41
N LEU A 104 -29.79 11.60 -22.54
CA LEU A 104 -30.40 12.61 -21.70
C LEU A 104 -30.54 13.90 -22.49
N LEU A 105 -31.76 14.44 -22.52
CA LEU A 105 -32.09 15.68 -23.20
C LEU A 105 -32.47 16.75 -22.17
N HIS A 106 -31.97 17.96 -22.36
CA HIS A 106 -32.40 19.15 -21.63
C HIS A 106 -33.15 20.09 -22.59
N TYR A 107 -34.45 20.33 -22.37
CA TYR A 107 -35.32 21.07 -23.30
C TYR A 107 -35.27 20.57 -24.76
N GLY A 108 -35.07 19.27 -24.95
CA GLY A 108 -34.99 18.63 -26.26
C GLY A 108 -33.62 18.72 -26.95
N GLU A 109 -32.62 19.34 -26.32
CA GLU A 109 -31.24 19.33 -26.80
C GLU A 109 -30.44 18.20 -26.12
N PRO A 110 -29.60 17.44 -26.87
CA PRO A 110 -28.69 16.46 -26.29
C PRO A 110 -27.80 17.06 -25.21
N HIS A 111 -27.87 16.50 -24.02
CA HIS A 111 -27.03 16.87 -22.88
C HIS A 111 -25.88 15.87 -22.72
N SER A 112 -26.22 14.60 -22.48
CA SER A 112 -25.27 13.52 -22.19
C SER A 112 -25.79 12.16 -22.67
N ILE A 113 -24.90 11.17 -22.80
CA ILE A 113 -25.22 9.79 -23.21
C ILE A 113 -24.81 8.84 -22.08
N TYR A 114 -25.67 7.89 -21.75
CA TYR A 114 -25.50 6.93 -20.67
C TYR A 114 -25.72 5.50 -21.16
N ALA A 115 -25.10 4.53 -20.49
CA ALA A 115 -25.31 3.12 -20.79
C ALA A 115 -26.73 2.67 -20.38
N SER A 116 -27.28 3.30 -19.34
CA SER A 116 -28.61 2.97 -18.82
C SER A 116 -29.45 4.21 -18.51
N ARG A 117 -30.76 3.99 -18.36
CA ARG A 117 -31.70 5.04 -17.96
C ARG A 117 -31.47 5.46 -16.51
N GLU A 118 -31.10 4.51 -15.67
CA GLU A 118 -30.84 4.70 -14.25
C GLU A 118 -29.65 5.64 -14.02
N GLU A 119 -28.59 5.49 -14.81
CA GLU A 119 -27.44 6.41 -14.81
C GLU A 119 -27.84 7.83 -15.23
N ALA A 120 -28.62 7.96 -16.29
CA ALA A 120 -29.14 9.26 -16.73
C ALA A 120 -29.99 9.94 -15.65
N HIS A 121 -30.80 9.16 -14.92
CA HIS A 121 -31.58 9.68 -13.80
C HIS A 121 -30.70 10.11 -12.62
N ALA A 122 -29.66 9.33 -12.30
CA ALA A 122 -28.72 9.65 -11.22
C ALA A 122 -27.95 10.96 -11.50
N ASP A 123 -27.57 11.20 -12.75
CA ASP A 123 -26.90 12.44 -13.16
C ASP A 123 -27.81 13.68 -13.01
N VAL A 124 -29.09 13.57 -13.40
CA VAL A 124 -30.06 14.66 -13.20
C VAL A 124 -30.27 15.03 -11.72
N ALA A 125 -30.08 14.08 -10.80
CA ALA A 125 -30.10 14.38 -9.38
C ALA A 125 -28.97 15.32 -8.94
N VAL A 126 -27.80 15.26 -9.61
CA VAL A 126 -26.66 16.18 -9.38
C VAL A 126 -27.01 17.61 -9.82
N HIS A 127 -27.93 17.76 -10.76
CA HIS A 127 -28.44 19.04 -11.24
C HIS A 127 -29.58 19.63 -10.40
N GLY A 128 -29.78 19.13 -9.18
CA GLY A 128 -30.71 19.71 -8.20
C GLY A 128 -32.18 19.34 -8.43
N LYS A 129 -32.46 18.32 -9.25
CA LYS A 129 -33.79 17.73 -9.34
C LYS A 129 -33.92 16.61 -8.31
N PRO A 130 -35.09 16.47 -7.66
CA PRO A 130 -35.28 15.45 -6.65
C PRO A 130 -35.36 14.07 -7.31
N ALA A 131 -34.85 13.05 -6.62
CA ALA A 131 -34.78 11.67 -7.13
C ALA A 131 -36.17 11.04 -7.41
N ASP A 132 -37.24 11.65 -6.90
CA ASP A 132 -38.64 11.29 -7.11
C ASP A 132 -39.30 12.02 -8.29
N LEU A 133 -38.53 12.76 -9.10
CA LEU A 133 -39.02 13.38 -10.32
C LEU A 133 -39.74 12.32 -11.17
N VAL A 134 -41.03 12.56 -11.45
CA VAL A 134 -41.83 11.62 -12.25
C VAL A 134 -41.40 11.73 -13.71
N TRP A 135 -40.52 10.82 -14.13
CA TRP A 135 -40.08 10.65 -15.51
C TRP A 135 -41.22 10.09 -16.37
N GLY A 136 -42.07 10.97 -16.89
CA GLY A 136 -43.15 10.60 -17.79
C GLY A 136 -42.67 10.38 -19.23
N PRO A 137 -43.31 9.49 -20.01
CA PRO A 137 -43.08 9.45 -21.45
C PRO A 137 -43.37 10.83 -22.05
N ARG A 138 -42.48 11.30 -22.93
CA ARG A 138 -42.64 12.58 -23.63
C ARG A 138 -44.00 12.69 -24.33
N GLY A 139 -44.55 11.57 -24.81
CA GLY A 139 -45.84 11.53 -25.49
C GLY A 139 -45.86 12.53 -26.64
N GLU A 140 -46.92 13.34 -26.71
CA GLU A 140 -47.08 14.42 -27.70
C GLU A 140 -46.52 15.79 -27.25
N ARG A 141 -45.93 15.89 -26.05
CA ARG A 141 -45.44 17.18 -25.53
C ARG A 141 -44.26 17.70 -26.34
N SER A 142 -44.23 19.03 -26.52
CA SER A 142 -43.14 19.68 -27.23
C SER A 142 -41.82 19.52 -26.49
N ALA A 143 -40.71 19.41 -27.22
CA ALA A 143 -39.37 19.26 -26.63
C ALA A 143 -39.04 20.39 -25.63
N ARG A 144 -39.61 21.58 -25.86
CA ARG A 144 -39.42 22.77 -25.02
C ARG A 144 -40.24 22.75 -23.72
N GLU A 145 -41.22 21.86 -23.61
CA GLU A 145 -42.09 21.72 -22.44
C GLU A 145 -41.56 20.67 -21.45
N CYS A 146 -40.61 19.84 -21.89
CA CYS A 146 -39.92 18.85 -21.05
C CYS A 146 -38.51 19.36 -20.73
N GLU A 147 -38.32 19.85 -19.50
CA GLU A 147 -37.01 20.28 -19.01
C GLU A 147 -35.98 19.15 -19.08
N TRP A 148 -36.32 17.95 -18.60
CA TRP A 148 -35.48 16.76 -18.72
C TRP A 148 -36.26 15.61 -19.34
N SER A 149 -35.63 14.87 -20.25
CA SER A 149 -36.19 13.63 -20.80
C SER A 149 -35.10 12.64 -21.18
N CYS A 150 -35.40 11.35 -21.08
CA CYS A 150 -34.51 10.26 -21.49
C CYS A 150 -35.10 9.58 -22.73
N GLU A 151 -34.31 9.46 -23.78
CA GLU A 151 -34.70 8.78 -25.01
C GLU A 151 -33.82 7.55 -25.22
N PRO A 152 -34.41 6.35 -25.37
CA PRO A 152 -33.65 5.13 -25.65
C PRO A 152 -33.20 5.09 -27.11
N PHE A 153 -31.97 4.65 -27.33
CA PHE A 153 -31.38 4.36 -28.63
C PHE A 153 -30.88 2.92 -28.62
N ILE A 154 -31.01 2.22 -29.75
CA ILE A 154 -30.59 0.83 -29.91
C ILE A 154 -29.58 0.77 -31.05
N TYR A 155 -28.49 0.02 -30.84
CA TYR A 155 -27.50 -0.26 -31.86
C TYR A 155 -28.11 -1.12 -32.98
N ASP A 156 -27.95 -0.65 -34.21
CA ASP A 156 -28.36 -1.30 -35.45
C ASP A 156 -27.11 -1.57 -36.28
N ALA A 157 -26.70 -2.84 -36.34
CA ALA A 157 -25.52 -3.31 -37.04
C ALA A 157 -25.65 -3.11 -38.56
N ALA A 158 -26.87 -3.08 -39.11
CA ALA A 158 -27.07 -2.80 -40.53
C ALA A 158 -26.78 -1.33 -40.88
N ALA A 159 -27.01 -0.42 -39.92
CA ALA A 159 -26.71 1.00 -40.06
C ALA A 159 -25.31 1.39 -39.52
N ASN A 160 -24.62 0.45 -38.86
CA ASN A 160 -23.37 0.70 -38.12
C ASN A 160 -23.50 1.90 -37.18
N GLY A 161 -24.59 1.95 -36.41
CA GLY A 161 -24.88 3.07 -35.53
C GLY A 161 -26.13 2.89 -34.68
N PHE A 162 -26.34 3.83 -33.76
CA PHE A 162 -27.49 3.82 -32.86
C PHE A 162 -28.69 4.54 -33.48
N ARG A 163 -29.86 3.92 -33.43
CA ARG A 163 -31.14 4.53 -33.84
C ARG A 163 -32.07 4.67 -32.65
N ARG A 164 -32.90 5.73 -32.64
CA ARG A 164 -33.88 5.95 -31.58
C ARG A 164 -34.85 4.76 -31.52
N ALA A 165 -34.99 4.17 -30.34
CA ALA A 165 -35.96 3.11 -30.11
C ALA A 165 -37.36 3.73 -29.99
N PHE A 166 -38.20 3.50 -30.98
CA PHE A 166 -39.60 3.89 -30.91
C PHE A 166 -40.38 2.79 -30.18
N MET A 167 -40.69 3.02 -28.91
CA MET A 167 -41.62 2.17 -28.16
C MET A 167 -43.05 2.63 -28.50
N PRO A 168 -43.86 1.83 -29.21
CA PRO A 168 -45.26 2.18 -29.44
C PRO A 168 -45.97 2.30 -28.10
N ALA A 169 -46.82 3.33 -27.95
CA ALA A 169 -47.62 3.49 -26.75
C ALA A 169 -48.47 2.22 -26.53
N PRO A 170 -48.58 1.70 -25.29
CA PRO A 170 -49.42 0.54 -25.03
C PRO A 170 -50.86 0.88 -25.44
N GLU A 171 -51.43 0.05 -26.32
CA GLU A 171 -52.85 0.18 -26.68
C GLU A 171 -53.67 0.03 -25.40
N PRO A 172 -54.62 0.94 -25.11
CA PRO A 172 -55.53 0.75 -24.00
C PRO A 172 -56.34 -0.51 -24.28
N VAL A 173 -56.11 -1.56 -23.48
CA VAL A 173 -56.96 -2.75 -23.48
C VAL A 173 -58.37 -2.27 -23.18
N GLY A 174 -59.24 -2.31 -24.20
CA GLY A 174 -60.58 -1.74 -24.17
C GLY A 174 -61.34 -2.15 -22.91
N GLY A 175 -61.88 -1.14 -22.21
CA GLY A 175 -62.70 -1.35 -21.02
C GLY A 175 -63.89 -2.25 -21.34
N ALA A 176 -64.11 -3.24 -20.47
CA ALA A 176 -65.38 -3.97 -20.44
C ALA A 176 -66.46 -2.99 -19.93
N ALA A 177 -67.49 -2.80 -20.77
CA ALA A 177 -68.76 -2.18 -20.42
C ALA A 177 -69.66 -3.17 -19.66
#